data_AF-A0A7Z0QFF6-F1
#
_entry.id   AF-A0A7Z0QFF6-F1
#
_cell.length_a   1.000
_cell.length_b   1.000
_cell.length_c   1.000
_cell.angle_alpha   90.00
_cell.angle_beta   90.00
_cell.angle_gamma   90.00
#
_symmetry.space_group_name_H-M   'P 1'
#
loop_
_entity.id
_entity.type
_entity.pdbx_description
1 polymer ?
#
loop_
_entity_poly.entity_id
_entity_poly.type
_entity_poly.pdbx_seq_one_letter_code
_entity_poly.pdbx_strand_id
1 'polypeptide(L)'
;MAVTVKTFASTSEAAGALSADRGARYLGGGTLVMRALNEGDVSVSTVIRASDQALTRIDASGPRVTLGASITFAKILAERDLGFLHAPARSIGGPAVRNMGTVGGNLFAPSPYGDFTVALLALDATVAVQGGFGTRDIAIEEFLQSRERQAGTLVLSVSCARPASADAFRYHKVARIKPKGGSVITLAAHLPISGGRIAGARIALGSMAPTQIRARAAERVLEGRSLDAATIGAAASAVTEGTSPFDNALGSAWYRREIAGVHLRRLLSGQE
;
A
#
# COMPACT_ATOMS: atom_id res chain seq x y z
N MET A 1 -16.64 13.31 -24.16
CA MET A 1 -17.39 12.05 -24.30
C MET A 1 -18.22 11.83 -23.05
N ALA A 2 -19.42 11.26 -23.17
CA ALA A 2 -20.22 10.89 -22.00
C ALA A 2 -19.63 9.62 -21.36
N VAL A 3 -19.44 9.63 -20.04
CA VAL A 3 -18.98 8.46 -19.27
C VAL A 3 -20.20 7.74 -18.73
N THR A 4 -20.29 6.43 -18.97
CA THR A 4 -21.40 5.62 -18.46
C THR A 4 -21.10 5.15 -17.05
N VAL A 5 -22.09 5.21 -16.14
CA VAL A 5 -21.95 4.67 -14.78
C VAL A 5 -22.84 3.45 -14.62
N LYS A 6 -22.26 2.33 -14.18
CA LYS A 6 -22.97 1.08 -13.90
C LYS A 6 -22.79 0.69 -12.44
N THR A 7 -23.91 0.38 -11.77
CA THR A 7 -23.94 -0.06 -10.38
C THR A 7 -24.48 -1.46 -10.30
N PHE A 8 -23.78 -2.34 -9.58
CA PHE A 8 -24.17 -3.73 -9.38
C PHE A 8 -24.38 -4.03 -7.90
N ALA A 9 -25.31 -4.95 -7.60
CA ALA A 9 -25.56 -5.36 -6.23
C ALA A 9 -24.48 -6.34 -5.73
N SER A 10 -23.94 -7.17 -6.62
CA SER A 10 -22.92 -8.17 -6.30
C SER A 10 -21.53 -7.79 -6.84
N THR A 11 -20.51 -8.22 -6.11
CA THR A 11 -19.10 -8.16 -6.56
C THR A 11 -18.86 -8.99 -7.82
N SER A 12 -19.60 -10.09 -8.00
CA SER A 12 -19.49 -10.96 -9.17
C SER A 12 -19.95 -10.33 -10.46
N GLU A 13 -21.13 -9.70 -10.47
CA GLU A 13 -21.61 -8.97 -11.64
C GLU A 13 -20.72 -7.77 -11.94
N ALA A 14 -20.26 -7.05 -10.91
CA ALA A 14 -19.32 -5.95 -11.09
C ALA A 14 -17.99 -6.41 -11.70
N ALA A 15 -17.43 -7.54 -11.23
CA ALA A 15 -16.20 -8.12 -11.77
C ALA A 15 -16.38 -8.60 -13.22
N GLY A 16 -17.52 -9.22 -13.54
CA GLY A 16 -17.86 -9.63 -14.91
C GLY A 16 -18.00 -8.43 -15.85
N ALA A 17 -18.63 -7.35 -15.40
CA ALA A 17 -18.73 -6.11 -16.18
C ALA A 17 -17.36 -5.43 -16.35
N LEU A 18 -16.50 -5.49 -15.32
CA LEU A 18 -15.16 -4.90 -15.35
C LEU A 18 -14.21 -5.65 -16.28
N SER A 19 -14.32 -6.98 -16.36
CA SER A 19 -13.50 -7.78 -17.27
C SER A 19 -13.96 -7.69 -18.73
N ALA A 20 -15.24 -7.44 -18.97
CA ALA A 20 -15.82 -7.36 -20.31
C ALA A 20 -15.53 -6.04 -21.05
N ASP A 21 -15.11 -4.98 -20.35
CA ASP A 21 -14.90 -3.64 -20.93
C ASP A 21 -13.51 -3.10 -20.59
N ARG A 22 -12.62 -3.00 -21.59
CA ARG A 22 -11.25 -2.45 -21.40
C ARG A 22 -11.25 -0.97 -21.00
N GLY A 23 -12.31 -0.23 -21.35
CA GLY A 23 -12.52 1.15 -20.96
C GLY A 23 -13.21 1.30 -19.59
N ALA A 24 -13.56 0.19 -18.93
CA ALA A 24 -14.12 0.24 -17.60
C ALA A 24 -13.06 0.48 -16.52
N ARG A 25 -13.43 1.28 -15.52
CA ARG A 25 -12.68 1.45 -14.27
C ARG A 25 -13.60 1.26 -13.08
N TYR A 26 -13.10 0.58 -12.05
CA TYR A 26 -13.85 0.42 -10.81
C TYR A 26 -13.78 1.70 -9.96
N LEU A 27 -14.94 2.15 -9.47
CA LEU A 27 -15.10 3.26 -8.55
C LEU A 27 -15.22 2.73 -7.13
N GLY A 28 -14.08 2.68 -6.43
CA GLY A 28 -14.05 2.60 -4.98
C GLY A 28 -14.32 3.97 -4.37
N GLY A 29 -13.27 4.65 -3.90
CA GLY A 29 -13.35 5.97 -3.29
C GLY A 29 -13.45 7.17 -4.25
N GLY A 30 -13.18 6.98 -5.54
CA GLY A 30 -13.21 8.07 -6.54
C GLY A 30 -11.98 8.98 -6.57
N THR A 31 -11.12 8.97 -5.55
CA THR A 31 -9.99 9.92 -5.41
C THR A 31 -8.90 9.79 -6.48
N LEU A 32 -8.90 8.72 -7.27
CA LEU A 32 -8.03 8.53 -8.43
C LEU A 32 -8.81 8.57 -9.75
N VAL A 33 -9.86 7.75 -9.88
CA VAL A 33 -10.63 7.66 -11.15
C VAL A 33 -11.34 8.97 -11.50
N MET A 34 -11.89 9.70 -10.52
CA MET A 34 -12.54 10.99 -10.81
C MET A 34 -11.52 12.06 -11.18
N ARG A 35 -10.30 11.98 -10.63
CA ARG A 35 -9.21 12.85 -11.07
C ARG A 35 -8.86 12.59 -12.53
N ALA A 36 -8.65 11.32 -12.91
CA ALA A 36 -8.35 10.95 -14.29
C ALA A 36 -9.43 11.44 -15.27
N LEU A 37 -10.71 11.26 -14.92
CA LEU A 37 -11.83 11.79 -15.70
C LEU A 37 -11.81 13.32 -15.82
N ASN A 38 -11.58 14.03 -14.72
CA ASN A 38 -11.52 15.50 -14.71
C ASN A 38 -10.29 16.04 -15.46
N GLU A 39 -9.19 15.29 -15.51
CA GLU A 39 -7.99 15.59 -16.30
C GLU A 39 -8.14 15.19 -17.78
N GLY A 40 -9.31 14.65 -18.18
CA GLY A 40 -9.64 14.35 -19.57
C GLY A 40 -9.14 13.01 -20.09
N ASP A 41 -8.91 12.02 -19.23
CA ASP A 41 -8.54 10.67 -19.64
C ASP A 41 -9.68 10.00 -20.43
N VAL A 42 -9.53 10.02 -21.76
CA VAL A 42 -10.49 9.44 -22.71
C VAL A 42 -10.50 7.91 -22.72
N SER A 43 -9.53 7.26 -22.05
CA SER A 43 -9.51 5.79 -21.95
C SER A 43 -10.58 5.23 -21.01
N VAL A 44 -11.21 6.10 -20.20
CA VAL A 44 -12.27 5.72 -19.25
C VAL A 44 -13.64 6.03 -19.84
N SER A 45 -14.26 5.03 -20.47
CA SER A 45 -15.62 5.12 -21.05
C SER A 45 -16.71 4.71 -20.06
N THR A 46 -16.38 3.82 -19.12
CA THR A 46 -17.33 3.23 -18.17
C THR A 46 -16.77 3.28 -16.75
N VAL A 47 -17.61 3.67 -15.80
CA VAL A 47 -17.33 3.58 -14.37
C VAL A 47 -18.23 2.52 -13.76
N ILE A 48 -17.62 1.53 -13.10
CA ILE A 48 -18.31 0.42 -12.47
C ILE A 48 -18.21 0.56 -10.96
N ARG A 49 -19.30 0.30 -10.24
CA ARG A 49 -19.28 0.20 -8.77
C ARG A 49 -20.16 -0.94 -8.29
N ALA A 50 -19.83 -1.48 -7.12
CA ALA A 50 -20.66 -2.44 -6.40
C ALA A 50 -21.14 -1.87 -5.06
N SER A 51 -22.34 -2.27 -4.61
CA SER A 51 -22.88 -1.95 -3.29
C SER A 51 -22.79 -3.11 -2.29
N ASP A 52 -22.06 -4.17 -2.65
CA ASP A 52 -21.88 -5.38 -1.84
C ASP A 52 -21.22 -5.05 -0.49
N GLN A 53 -21.90 -5.41 0.60
CA GLN A 53 -21.45 -5.15 1.97
C GLN A 53 -20.17 -5.91 2.33
N ALA A 54 -19.83 -6.98 1.61
CA ALA A 54 -18.57 -7.71 1.81
C ALA A 54 -17.35 -6.78 1.64
N LEU A 55 -17.42 -5.80 0.75
CA LEU A 55 -16.32 -4.85 0.48
C LEU A 55 -16.07 -3.87 1.63
N THR A 56 -16.99 -3.78 2.60
CA THR A 56 -16.91 -2.84 3.73
C THR A 56 -16.76 -3.51 5.08
N ARG A 57 -16.37 -4.79 5.12
CA ARG A 57 -16.11 -5.52 6.37
C ARG A 57 -14.67 -5.31 6.84
N ILE A 58 -14.48 -5.31 8.16
CA ILE A 58 -13.19 -5.41 8.84
C ILE A 58 -13.25 -6.68 9.68
N ASP A 59 -12.27 -7.56 9.52
CA ASP A 59 -12.03 -8.67 10.46
C ASP A 59 -10.64 -8.47 11.06
N ALA A 60 -10.62 -8.13 12.35
CA ALA A 60 -9.42 -7.85 13.10
C ALA A 60 -9.15 -8.90 14.20
N SER A 61 -9.92 -9.97 14.27
CA SER A 61 -9.94 -10.89 15.42
C SER A 61 -8.73 -11.85 15.52
N GLY A 62 -7.87 -11.89 14.49
CA GLY A 62 -6.82 -12.90 14.37
C GLY A 62 -5.38 -12.38 14.18
N PRO A 63 -4.43 -13.30 13.93
CA PRO A 63 -3.03 -12.98 13.62
C PRO A 63 -2.88 -12.31 12.24
N ARG A 64 -3.92 -12.36 11.41
CA ARG A 64 -4.05 -11.55 10.21
C ARG A 64 -5.31 -10.72 10.31
N VAL A 65 -5.21 -9.48 9.85
CA VAL A 65 -6.33 -8.54 9.75
C VAL A 65 -6.76 -8.46 8.30
N THR A 66 -8.05 -8.65 8.04
CA THR A 66 -8.65 -8.53 6.71
C THR A 66 -9.49 -7.27 6.60
N LEU A 67 -9.17 -6.44 5.60
CA LEU A 67 -9.87 -5.20 5.28
C LEU A 67 -10.58 -5.36 3.95
N GLY A 68 -11.89 -5.18 3.90
CA GLY A 68 -12.63 -5.08 2.64
C GLY A 68 -12.08 -3.95 1.77
N ALA A 69 -12.09 -4.13 0.44
CA ALA A 69 -11.45 -3.20 -0.50
C ALA A 69 -12.04 -1.78 -0.47
N SER A 70 -13.28 -1.62 0.03
CA SER A 70 -13.97 -0.34 0.19
C SER A 70 -13.85 0.25 1.60
N ILE A 71 -13.04 -0.35 2.49
CA ILE A 71 -12.67 0.28 3.75
C ILE A 71 -11.85 1.55 3.45
N THR A 72 -12.30 2.67 4.01
CA THR A 72 -11.65 3.97 3.85
C THR A 72 -10.58 4.17 4.90
N PHE A 73 -9.63 5.07 4.62
CA PHE A 73 -8.62 5.43 5.62
C PHE A 73 -9.23 6.04 6.88
N ALA A 74 -10.34 6.78 6.76
CA ALA A 74 -11.07 7.29 7.91
C ALA A 74 -11.63 6.16 8.80
N LYS A 75 -12.17 5.08 8.19
CA LYS A 75 -12.64 3.90 8.94
C LYS A 75 -11.49 3.18 9.65
N ILE A 76 -10.33 3.05 9.00
CA ILE A 76 -9.12 2.49 9.65
C ILE A 76 -8.73 3.31 10.89
N LEU A 77 -8.79 4.64 10.79
CA LEU A 77 -8.43 5.54 11.89
C LEU A 77 -9.44 5.53 13.05
N ALA A 78 -10.69 5.16 12.78
CA ALA A 78 -11.72 5.03 13.79
C ALA A 78 -11.63 3.69 14.55
N GLU A 79 -11.02 2.67 13.95
CA GLU A 79 -10.91 1.34 14.53
C GLU A 79 -9.67 1.22 15.42
N ARG A 80 -9.89 0.87 16.70
CA ARG A 80 -8.81 0.79 17.70
C ARG A 80 -7.89 -0.40 17.45
N ASP A 81 -8.46 -1.52 17.02
CA ASP A 81 -7.72 -2.75 16.76
C ASP A 81 -6.75 -2.63 15.58
N LEU A 82 -6.88 -1.57 14.78
CA LEU A 82 -6.04 -1.22 13.65
C LEU A 82 -5.01 -0.12 13.97
N GLY A 83 -4.73 0.14 15.25
CA GLY A 83 -3.78 1.17 15.69
C GLY A 83 -2.43 1.14 14.96
N PHE A 84 -1.91 -0.05 14.66
CA PHE A 84 -0.67 -0.24 13.90
C PHE A 84 -0.72 0.29 12.45
N LEU A 85 -1.92 0.45 11.88
CA LEU A 85 -2.15 1.05 10.55
C LEU A 85 -2.50 2.55 10.61
N HIS A 86 -2.59 3.16 11.79
CA HIS A 86 -3.00 4.56 11.90
C HIS A 86 -1.96 5.51 11.30
N ALA A 87 -0.67 5.30 11.56
CA ALA A 87 0.41 6.11 10.98
C ALA A 87 0.37 6.12 9.43
N PRO A 88 0.35 4.95 8.73
CA PRO A 88 0.24 4.95 7.28
C PRO A 88 -1.09 5.53 6.81
N ALA A 89 -2.22 5.26 7.47
CA ALA A 89 -3.52 5.82 7.07
C ALA A 89 -3.58 7.35 7.21
N ARG A 90 -3.01 7.95 8.28
CA ARG A 90 -2.93 9.42 8.47
C ARG A 90 -2.08 10.11 7.42
N SER A 91 -1.11 9.41 6.86
CA SER A 91 -0.19 9.93 5.84
C SER A 91 -0.83 10.16 4.46
N ILE A 92 -2.06 9.67 4.26
CA ILE A 92 -2.79 9.77 3.01
C ILE A 92 -3.62 11.04 2.99
N GLY A 93 -3.21 12.01 2.15
CA GLY A 93 -3.98 13.21 1.83
C GLY A 93 -4.50 14.00 3.05
N GLY A 94 -5.52 14.82 2.81
CA GLY A 94 -6.29 15.49 3.88
C GLY A 94 -7.49 14.65 4.33
N PRO A 95 -8.24 15.11 5.35
CA PRO A 95 -9.44 14.41 5.85
C PRO A 95 -10.45 14.05 4.74
N ALA A 96 -10.72 14.96 3.79
CA ALA A 96 -11.61 14.69 2.65
C ALA A 96 -11.14 13.51 1.79
N VAL A 97 -9.82 13.42 1.53
CA VAL A 97 -9.24 12.29 0.80
C VAL A 97 -9.34 11.01 1.61
N ARG A 98 -9.16 11.04 2.93
CA ARG A 98 -9.26 9.84 3.78
C ARG A 98 -10.68 9.34 3.97
N ASN A 99 -11.66 10.23 3.95
CA ASN A 99 -13.08 9.87 4.03
C ASN A 99 -13.55 9.11 2.78
N MET A 100 -12.90 9.33 1.64
CA MET A 100 -13.26 8.73 0.36
C MET A 100 -12.31 7.61 -0.07
N GLY A 101 -11.00 7.84 0.03
CA GLY A 101 -9.96 6.93 -0.43
C GLY A 101 -9.99 5.60 0.32
N THR A 102 -9.97 4.50 -0.45
CA THR A 102 -10.11 3.14 0.06
C THR A 102 -8.80 2.35 -0.03
N VAL A 103 -8.70 1.30 0.79
CA VAL A 103 -7.54 0.37 0.79
C VAL A 103 -7.35 -0.26 -0.60
N GLY A 104 -8.41 -0.80 -1.21
CA GLY A 104 -8.33 -1.43 -2.52
C GLY A 104 -7.95 -0.44 -3.64
N GLY A 105 -8.51 0.78 -3.61
CA GLY A 105 -8.15 1.82 -4.56
C GLY A 105 -6.69 2.27 -4.44
N ASN A 106 -6.13 2.25 -3.22
CA ASN A 106 -4.73 2.66 -2.98
C ASN A 106 -3.71 1.72 -3.62
N LEU A 107 -4.04 0.44 -3.83
CA LEU A 107 -3.16 -0.53 -4.50
C LEU A 107 -2.82 -0.11 -5.95
N PHE A 108 -3.72 0.66 -6.57
CA PHE A 108 -3.58 1.19 -7.93
C PHE A 108 -3.03 2.62 -7.97
N ALA A 109 -2.70 3.22 -6.82
CA ALA A 109 -2.19 4.58 -6.78
C ALA A 109 -0.79 4.65 -7.43
N PRO A 110 -0.59 5.50 -8.46
CA PRO A 110 0.71 5.68 -9.07
C PRO A 110 1.65 6.43 -8.12
N SER A 111 2.96 6.30 -8.30
CA SER A 111 3.91 7.16 -7.61
C SER A 111 3.65 8.65 -7.96
N PRO A 112 3.81 9.60 -7.02
CA PRO A 112 4.35 9.50 -5.66
C PRO A 112 3.29 9.23 -4.57
N TYR A 113 2.23 8.50 -4.91
CA TYR A 113 1.20 8.05 -3.97
C TYR A 113 1.38 6.55 -3.65
N GLY A 114 0.33 5.91 -3.12
CA GLY A 114 0.35 4.48 -2.78
C GLY A 114 1.11 4.17 -1.47
N ASP A 115 1.28 5.16 -0.60
CA ASP A 115 2.10 5.03 0.60
C ASP A 115 1.55 4.00 1.60
N PHE A 116 0.22 3.78 1.63
CA PHE A 116 -0.39 2.74 2.46
C PHE A 116 -0.03 1.34 1.97
N THR A 117 0.15 1.17 0.66
CA THR A 117 0.60 -0.09 0.06
C THR A 117 2.01 -0.47 0.50
N VAL A 118 2.86 0.50 0.85
CA VAL A 118 4.19 0.23 1.45
C VAL A 118 4.04 -0.47 2.80
N ALA A 119 3.11 -0.03 3.64
CA ALA A 119 2.82 -0.68 4.92
C ALA A 119 2.29 -2.11 4.70
N LEU A 120 1.35 -2.28 3.76
CA LEU A 120 0.81 -3.60 3.41
C LEU A 120 1.89 -4.56 2.90
N LEU A 121 2.85 -4.07 2.11
CA LEU A 121 3.98 -4.87 1.62
C LEU A 121 4.91 -5.32 2.75
N ALA A 122 5.23 -4.44 3.70
CA ALA A 122 6.02 -4.81 4.87
C ALA A 122 5.27 -5.79 5.80
N LEU A 123 3.95 -5.68 5.88
CA LEU A 123 3.07 -6.56 6.66
C LEU A 123 2.64 -7.82 5.91
N ASP A 124 3.34 -8.18 4.82
CA ASP A 124 3.14 -9.43 4.08
C ASP A 124 1.70 -9.63 3.60
N ALA A 125 1.09 -8.57 3.06
CA ALA A 125 -0.31 -8.63 2.70
C ALA A 125 -0.61 -9.61 1.56
N THR A 126 -1.84 -10.12 1.56
CA THR A 126 -2.46 -10.91 0.50
C THR A 126 -3.66 -10.14 -0.01
N VAL A 127 -3.85 -10.10 -1.33
CA VAL A 127 -4.94 -9.41 -2.01
C VAL A 127 -5.90 -10.44 -2.57
N ALA A 128 -7.14 -10.44 -2.07
CA ALA A 128 -8.20 -11.24 -2.66
C ALA A 128 -8.75 -10.50 -3.88
N VAL A 129 -8.72 -11.14 -5.04
CA VAL A 129 -9.23 -10.57 -6.29
C VAL A 129 -10.29 -11.47 -6.90
N GLN A 130 -11.16 -10.86 -7.68
CA GLN A 130 -12.18 -11.52 -8.47
C GLN A 130 -11.99 -11.21 -9.95
N GLY A 131 -11.87 -12.25 -10.77
CA GLY A 131 -11.84 -12.17 -12.23
C GLY A 131 -13.01 -12.94 -12.81
N GLY A 132 -14.00 -12.24 -13.38
CA GLY A 132 -15.27 -12.88 -13.75
C GLY A 132 -15.93 -13.55 -12.55
N PHE A 133 -16.22 -14.84 -12.65
CA PHE A 133 -16.89 -15.62 -11.60
C PHE A 133 -15.95 -16.26 -10.58
N GLY A 134 -14.63 -16.21 -10.79
CA GLY A 134 -13.63 -16.86 -9.92
C GLY A 134 -12.97 -15.88 -8.95
N THR A 135 -12.70 -16.34 -7.74
CA THR A 135 -11.90 -15.62 -6.74
C THR A 135 -10.56 -16.31 -6.53
N ARG A 136 -9.53 -15.52 -6.24
CA ARG A 136 -8.21 -16.02 -5.84
C ARG A 136 -7.47 -15.02 -4.97
N ASP A 137 -6.55 -15.55 -4.18
CA ASP A 137 -5.65 -14.76 -3.34
C ASP A 137 -4.28 -14.63 -4.02
N ILE A 138 -3.72 -13.42 -4.00
CA ILE A 138 -2.42 -13.10 -4.60
C ILE A 138 -1.55 -12.41 -3.54
N ALA A 139 -0.30 -12.82 -3.39
CA ALA A 139 0.63 -12.10 -2.51
C ALA A 139 0.79 -10.64 -3.00
N ILE A 140 0.83 -9.67 -2.10
CA ILE A 140 0.86 -8.24 -2.48
C ILE A 140 2.07 -7.89 -3.38
N GLU A 141 3.21 -8.55 -3.17
CA GLU A 141 4.40 -8.36 -4.01
C GLU A 141 4.16 -8.83 -5.44
N GLU A 142 3.55 -10.00 -5.63
CA GLU A 142 3.16 -10.53 -6.94
C GLU A 142 2.06 -9.67 -7.58
N PHE A 143 1.09 -9.21 -6.79
CA PHE A 143 0.05 -8.29 -7.24
C PHE A 143 0.67 -7.01 -7.80
N LEU A 144 1.64 -6.41 -7.12
CA LEU A 144 2.32 -5.19 -7.57
C LEU A 144 3.13 -5.41 -8.85
N GLN A 145 3.82 -6.54 -8.97
CA GLN A 145 4.58 -6.89 -10.18
C GLN A 145 3.69 -7.20 -11.39
N SER A 146 2.48 -7.71 -11.15
CA SER A 146 1.51 -8.06 -12.20
C SER A 146 0.38 -7.04 -12.36
N ARG A 147 0.40 -5.92 -11.63
CA ARG A 147 -0.72 -4.98 -11.47
C ARG A 147 -1.35 -4.54 -12.79
N GLU A 148 -0.55 -4.26 -13.81
CA GLU A 148 -1.04 -3.87 -15.14
C GLU A 148 -1.79 -5.01 -15.84
N ARG A 149 -1.36 -6.26 -15.62
CA ARG A 149 -2.02 -7.47 -16.12
C ARG A 149 -3.28 -7.85 -15.32
N GLN A 150 -3.50 -7.22 -14.16
CA GLN A 150 -4.72 -7.36 -13.36
C GLN A 150 -5.82 -6.38 -13.80
N ALA A 151 -5.63 -5.65 -14.92
CA ALA A 151 -6.70 -4.86 -15.54
C ALA A 151 -7.91 -5.76 -15.86
N GLY A 152 -9.08 -5.40 -15.34
CA GLY A 152 -10.30 -6.24 -15.44
C GLY A 152 -10.59 -7.11 -14.23
N THR A 153 -9.74 -7.11 -13.19
CA THR A 153 -10.02 -7.79 -11.91
C THR A 153 -10.50 -6.80 -10.84
N LEU A 154 -11.42 -7.27 -9.98
CA LEU A 154 -11.93 -6.52 -8.85
C LEU A 154 -11.21 -6.95 -7.57
N VAL A 155 -10.59 -6.01 -6.85
CA VAL A 155 -10.05 -6.28 -5.50
C VAL A 155 -11.22 -6.37 -4.52
N LEU A 156 -11.32 -7.47 -3.79
CA LEU A 156 -12.36 -7.74 -2.81
C LEU A 156 -11.93 -7.35 -1.39
N SER A 157 -10.71 -7.71 -1.01
CA SER A 157 -10.15 -7.43 0.31
C SER A 157 -8.62 -7.50 0.31
N VAL A 158 -8.02 -7.02 1.38
CA VAL A 158 -6.59 -7.13 1.67
C VAL A 158 -6.42 -7.69 3.07
N SER A 159 -5.66 -8.77 3.21
CA SER A 159 -5.33 -9.40 4.48
C SER A 159 -3.85 -9.20 4.80
N CYS A 160 -3.49 -8.63 5.95
CA CYS A 160 -2.10 -8.39 6.35
C CYS A 160 -1.79 -8.96 7.74
N ALA A 161 -0.52 -9.22 8.03
CA ALA A 161 -0.10 -9.70 9.34
C ALA A 161 -0.38 -8.66 10.43
N ARG A 162 -0.88 -9.10 11.57
CA ARG A 162 -0.94 -8.31 12.81
C ARG A 162 0.43 -8.35 13.47
N PRO A 163 1.11 -7.20 13.67
CA PRO A 163 2.36 -7.17 14.42
C PRO A 163 2.15 -7.67 15.85
N ALA A 164 3.09 -8.47 16.36
CA ALA A 164 3.01 -9.02 17.72
C ALA A 164 3.11 -7.94 18.82
N SER A 165 3.70 -6.79 18.50
CA SER A 165 3.80 -5.62 19.37
C SER A 165 3.83 -4.33 18.54
N ALA A 166 3.63 -3.19 19.19
CA ALA A 166 3.74 -1.88 18.53
C ALA A 166 5.12 -1.64 17.93
N ASP A 167 6.19 -2.15 18.57
CA ASP A 167 7.56 -1.95 18.10
C ASP A 167 7.96 -2.82 16.91
N ALA A 168 7.22 -3.92 16.70
CA ALA A 168 7.46 -4.85 15.61
C ALA A 168 7.12 -4.26 14.24
N PHE A 169 6.28 -3.22 14.16
CA PHE A 169 5.96 -2.55 12.90
C PHE A 169 6.19 -1.05 13.01
N ARG A 170 6.93 -0.49 12.05
CA ARG A 170 7.26 0.92 12.00
C ARG A 170 7.03 1.47 10.60
N TYR A 171 6.62 2.72 10.51
CA TYR A 171 6.29 3.38 9.26
C TYR A 171 6.76 4.83 9.25
N HIS A 172 7.46 5.23 8.19
CA HIS A 172 7.86 6.60 7.93
C HIS A 172 7.46 7.07 6.55
N LYS A 173 7.05 8.33 6.45
CA LYS A 173 6.90 9.03 5.18
C LYS A 173 7.64 10.36 5.22
N VAL A 174 8.58 10.51 4.31
CA VAL A 174 9.25 11.79 4.04
C VAL A 174 8.46 12.52 2.97
N ALA A 175 7.96 13.71 3.29
CA ALA A 175 7.22 14.55 2.36
C ALA A 175 7.60 16.03 2.57
N ARG A 176 7.54 16.82 1.48
CA ARG A 176 7.78 18.27 1.56
C ARG A 176 6.68 19.01 2.32
N ILE A 177 5.43 18.52 2.23
CA ILE A 177 4.27 19.06 2.93
C ILE A 177 3.72 17.98 3.84
N LYS A 178 3.82 18.15 5.16
CA LYS A 178 3.32 17.19 6.14
C LYS A 178 1.89 17.54 6.59
N PRO A 179 1.03 16.55 6.91
CA PRO A 179 1.20 15.11 6.66
C PRO A 179 0.70 14.67 5.27
N LYS A 180 0.20 15.60 4.44
CA LYS A 180 -0.66 15.29 3.27
C LYS A 180 0.04 15.24 1.91
N GLY A 181 1.29 15.67 1.80
CA GLY A 181 2.02 15.74 0.54
C GLY A 181 2.37 14.37 -0.04
N GLY A 182 2.65 14.31 -1.34
CA GLY A 182 3.22 13.10 -1.96
C GLY A 182 4.58 12.74 -1.34
N SER A 183 4.95 11.46 -1.38
CA SER A 183 6.19 11.00 -0.77
C SER A 183 7.42 11.36 -1.59
N VAL A 184 8.45 11.85 -0.92
CA VAL A 184 9.82 11.81 -1.43
C VAL A 184 10.30 10.36 -1.35
N ILE A 185 10.17 9.75 -0.16
CA ILE A 185 10.37 8.33 0.11
C ILE A 185 9.42 7.92 1.24
N THR A 186 8.94 6.68 1.18
CA THR A 186 8.15 6.04 2.24
C THR A 186 8.85 4.75 2.62
N LEU A 187 8.95 4.48 3.92
CA LEU A 187 9.58 3.28 4.46
C LEU A 187 8.61 2.61 5.42
N ALA A 188 8.54 1.28 5.38
CA ALA A 188 7.87 0.49 6.39
C ALA A 188 8.74 -0.70 6.76
N ALA A 189 8.85 -1.00 8.05
CA ALA A 189 9.63 -2.11 8.57
C ALA A 189 8.75 -2.97 9.48
N HIS A 190 8.66 -4.26 9.19
CA HIS A 190 8.11 -5.27 10.08
C HIS A 190 9.23 -6.18 10.53
N LEU A 191 9.55 -6.14 11.83
CA LEU A 191 10.69 -6.82 12.46
C LEU A 191 10.22 -7.61 13.68
N PRO A 192 9.58 -8.78 13.50
CA PRO A 192 9.29 -9.67 14.61
C PRO A 192 10.60 -10.08 15.30
N ILE A 193 10.60 -10.10 16.63
CA ILE A 193 11.74 -10.53 17.44
C ILE A 193 11.37 -11.85 18.14
N SER A 194 12.23 -12.85 17.99
CA SER A 194 12.14 -14.14 18.68
C SER A 194 13.51 -14.47 19.28
N GLY A 195 13.56 -14.75 20.59
CA GLY A 195 14.82 -15.05 21.29
C GLY A 195 15.86 -13.92 21.19
N GLY A 196 15.43 -12.66 21.16
CA GLY A 196 16.31 -11.49 21.02
C GLY A 196 16.88 -11.26 19.62
N ARG A 197 16.45 -12.05 18.62
CA ARG A 197 16.87 -11.94 17.22
C ARG A 197 15.70 -11.64 16.32
N ILE A 198 15.94 -10.87 15.26
CA ILE A 198 14.94 -10.57 14.24
C ILE A 198 14.66 -11.84 13.43
N ALA A 199 13.38 -12.18 13.26
CA ALA A 199 12.92 -13.33 12.49
C ALA A 199 11.82 -12.92 11.51
N GLY A 200 12.07 -13.03 10.21
CA GLY A 200 11.15 -12.62 9.16
C GLY A 200 11.15 -11.12 8.88
N ALA A 201 12.34 -10.52 8.81
CA ALA A 201 12.50 -9.10 8.51
C ALA A 201 11.84 -8.73 7.17
N ARG A 202 10.99 -7.72 7.18
CA ARG A 202 10.42 -7.13 5.95
C ARG A 202 10.61 -5.62 5.97
N ILE A 203 11.29 -5.09 4.95
CA ILE A 203 11.46 -3.66 4.74
C ILE A 203 10.87 -3.33 3.37
N ALA A 204 9.84 -2.50 3.35
CA ALA A 204 9.22 -2.00 2.13
C ALA A 204 9.56 -0.53 1.90
N LEU A 205 9.72 -0.18 0.62
CA LEU A 205 10.06 1.16 0.16
C LEU A 205 9.05 1.64 -0.88
N GLY A 206 8.61 2.90 -0.73
CA GLY A 206 7.88 3.66 -1.75
C GLY A 206 8.78 4.68 -2.42
N SER A 207 8.52 4.99 -3.69
CA SER A 207 9.30 5.93 -4.51
C SER A 207 10.77 5.54 -4.76
N MET A 208 11.15 4.29 -4.45
CA MET A 208 12.47 3.71 -4.72
C MET A 208 12.49 2.76 -5.94
N ALA A 209 11.35 2.65 -6.62
CA ALA A 209 11.13 1.96 -7.89
C ALA A 209 9.76 2.43 -8.46
N PRO A 210 9.41 2.06 -9.72
CA PRO A 210 8.10 2.40 -10.29
C PRO A 210 6.89 1.90 -9.46
N THR A 211 7.07 0.80 -8.72
CA THR A 211 6.11 0.26 -7.74
C THR A 211 6.73 0.21 -6.36
N GLN A 212 5.91 -0.05 -5.32
CA GLN A 212 6.42 -0.36 -4.00
C GLN A 212 7.24 -1.66 -4.06
N ILE A 213 8.39 -1.70 -3.40
CA ILE A 213 9.33 -2.83 -3.44
C ILE A 213 9.86 -3.18 -2.05
N ARG A 214 10.43 -4.37 -1.89
CA ARG A 214 11.14 -4.78 -0.69
C ARG A 214 12.64 -4.49 -0.78
N ALA A 215 13.23 -3.96 0.28
CA ALA A 215 14.67 -3.73 0.41
C ALA A 215 15.39 -5.03 0.84
N ARG A 216 15.41 -6.02 -0.06
CA ARG A 216 15.87 -7.39 0.24
C ARG A 216 17.29 -7.46 0.81
N ALA A 217 18.18 -6.57 0.37
CA ALA A 217 19.54 -6.51 0.90
C ALA A 217 19.56 -6.10 2.38
N ALA A 218 18.80 -5.07 2.76
CA ALA A 218 18.66 -4.68 4.16
C ALA A 218 17.97 -5.77 5.01
N GLU A 219 16.96 -6.45 4.47
CA GLU A 219 16.31 -7.59 5.15
C GLU A 219 17.31 -8.71 5.46
N ARG A 220 18.15 -9.10 4.48
CA ARG A 220 19.20 -10.12 4.67
C ARG A 220 20.21 -9.74 5.75
N VAL A 221 20.52 -8.45 5.89
CA VAL A 221 21.42 -7.96 6.93
C VAL A 221 20.79 -8.08 8.33
N LEU A 222 19.47 -7.87 8.44
CA LEU A 222 18.76 -7.90 9.71
C LEU A 222 18.44 -9.32 10.18
N GLU A 223 18.18 -10.24 9.26
CA GLU A 223 17.70 -11.59 9.57
C GLU A 223 18.65 -12.32 10.54
N GLY A 224 18.08 -12.86 11.62
CA GLY A 224 18.82 -13.59 12.65
C GLY A 224 19.73 -12.75 13.54
N ARG A 225 19.75 -11.41 13.41
CA ARG A 225 20.57 -10.50 14.23
C ARG A 225 19.77 -9.78 15.31
N SER A 226 20.47 -9.26 16.31
CA SER A 226 19.93 -8.29 17.27
C SER A 226 19.71 -6.93 16.59
N LEU A 227 18.67 -6.20 17.01
CA LEU A 227 18.43 -4.84 16.53
C LEU A 227 19.31 -3.82 17.28
N ASP A 228 20.63 -3.88 17.03
CA ASP A 228 21.63 -2.97 17.61
C ASP A 228 22.16 -1.94 16.60
N ALA A 229 22.94 -0.97 17.09
CA ALA A 229 23.45 0.13 16.26
C ALA A 229 24.30 -0.35 15.06
N ALA A 230 25.09 -1.42 15.24
CA ALA A 230 25.91 -1.98 14.17
C ALA A 230 25.03 -2.62 13.08
N THR A 231 24.05 -3.42 13.47
CA THR A 231 23.10 -4.08 12.57
C THR A 231 22.24 -3.05 11.83
N ILE A 232 21.76 -2.01 12.54
CA ILE A 232 21.03 -0.90 11.93
C ILE A 232 21.90 -0.16 10.91
N GLY A 233 23.16 0.13 11.25
CA GLY A 233 24.10 0.80 10.34
C GLY A 233 24.37 0.01 9.07
N ALA A 234 24.55 -1.31 9.20
CA ALA A 234 24.74 -2.21 8.07
C ALA A 234 23.47 -2.28 7.18
N ALA A 235 22.28 -2.41 7.79
CA ALA A 235 21.02 -2.45 7.04
C ALA A 235 20.74 -1.13 6.31
N ALA A 236 21.02 0.00 6.96
CA ALA A 236 20.94 1.34 6.36
C ALA A 236 21.86 1.51 5.15
N SER A 237 23.06 0.89 5.17
CA SER A 237 23.99 0.94 4.04
C SER A 237 23.50 0.10 2.86
N ALA A 238 22.87 -1.04 3.13
CA ALA A 238 22.36 -1.96 2.11
C ALA A 238 20.99 -1.57 1.52
N VAL A 239 20.27 -0.59 2.10
CA VAL A 239 18.85 -0.32 1.76
C VAL A 239 18.60 0.07 0.30
N THR A 240 19.61 0.63 -0.37
CA THR A 240 19.47 1.09 -1.77
C THR A 240 19.85 0.02 -2.79
N GLU A 241 20.42 -1.11 -2.36
CA GLU A 241 20.79 -2.20 -3.26
C GLU A 241 19.55 -2.82 -3.92
N GLY A 242 19.58 -2.94 -5.25
CA GLY A 242 18.45 -3.45 -6.04
C GLY A 242 17.29 -2.45 -6.20
N THR A 243 17.47 -1.19 -5.80
CA THR A 243 16.48 -0.13 -6.01
C THR A 243 16.73 0.65 -7.30
N SER A 244 15.69 1.24 -7.87
CA SER A 244 15.76 2.07 -9.07
C SER A 244 14.89 3.33 -8.92
N PRO A 245 15.25 4.26 -8.01
CA PRO A 245 14.54 5.52 -7.87
C PRO A 245 14.67 6.35 -9.15
N PHE A 246 13.67 7.18 -9.43
CA PHE A 246 13.56 8.03 -10.61
C PHE A 246 13.37 9.50 -10.20
N ASP A 247 13.57 10.44 -11.11
CA ASP A 247 13.35 11.87 -10.86
C ASP A 247 11.87 12.26 -10.95
N ASN A 248 11.42 13.16 -10.09
CA ASN A 248 10.12 13.83 -10.24
C ASN A 248 10.11 15.19 -9.53
N ALA A 249 8.98 15.89 -9.58
CA ALA A 249 8.82 17.21 -8.95
C ALA A 249 9.08 17.24 -7.43
N LEU A 250 9.05 16.09 -6.74
CA LEU A 250 9.25 16.00 -5.29
C LEU A 250 10.71 15.72 -4.90
N GLY A 251 11.55 15.26 -5.82
CA GLY A 251 12.96 15.00 -5.57
C GLY A 251 13.63 14.24 -6.69
N SER A 252 14.96 14.27 -6.73
CA SER A 252 15.75 13.47 -7.66
C SER A 252 15.99 12.06 -7.15
N ALA A 253 16.27 11.14 -8.06
CA ALA A 253 16.72 9.79 -7.79
C ALA A 253 17.99 9.77 -6.93
N TRP A 254 18.93 10.68 -7.21
CA TRP A 254 20.11 10.90 -6.38
C TRP A 254 19.71 11.20 -4.93
N TYR A 255 18.88 12.22 -4.70
CA TYR A 255 18.50 12.63 -3.36
C TYR A 255 17.81 11.49 -2.59
N ARG A 256 16.96 10.71 -3.26
CA ARG A 256 16.32 9.53 -2.67
C ARG A 256 17.31 8.48 -2.20
N ARG A 257 18.38 8.21 -2.96
CA ARG A 257 19.45 7.27 -2.55
C ARG A 257 20.17 7.77 -1.30
N GLU A 258 20.52 9.05 -1.27
CA GLU A 258 21.24 9.65 -0.14
C GLU A 258 20.44 9.58 1.17
N ILE A 259 19.13 9.86 1.11
CA ILE A 259 18.31 9.92 2.33
C ILE A 259 17.78 8.56 2.78
N ALA A 260 17.76 7.53 1.91
CA ALA A 260 17.16 6.24 2.22
C ALA A 260 17.81 5.58 3.44
N GLY A 261 19.15 5.53 3.49
CA GLY A 261 19.88 4.97 4.64
C GLY A 261 19.68 5.79 5.91
N VAL A 262 19.62 7.12 5.80
CA VAL A 262 19.39 8.02 6.94
C VAL A 262 18.01 7.77 7.56
N HIS A 263 16.96 7.69 6.75
CA HIS A 263 15.61 7.47 7.25
C HIS A 263 15.39 6.01 7.69
N LEU A 264 16.00 5.02 7.04
CA LEU A 264 15.94 3.65 7.57
C LEU A 264 16.60 3.58 8.95
N ARG A 265 17.76 4.21 9.15
CA ARG A 265 18.41 4.26 10.46
C ARG A 265 17.48 4.84 11.53
N ARG A 266 16.87 6.00 11.27
CA ARG A 266 15.93 6.67 12.20
C ARG A 266 14.72 5.78 12.52
N LEU A 267 14.13 5.18 11.49
CA LEU A 267 13.01 4.25 11.63
C LEU A 267 13.37 3.07 12.53
N LEU A 268 14.53 2.45 12.31
CA LEU A 268 14.97 1.29 13.06
C LEU A 268 15.50 1.61 14.47
N SER A 269 15.95 2.83 14.73
CA SER A 269 16.33 3.29 16.06
C SER A 269 15.18 3.88 16.88
N GLY A 270 14.00 4.08 16.29
CA GLY A 270 12.85 4.69 16.97
C GLY A 270 12.98 6.21 17.17
N GLN A 271 13.72 6.89 16.30
CA GLN A 271 14.02 8.33 16.39
C GLN A 271 13.10 9.19 15.51
N GLU A 272 11.87 8.76 15.26
CA GLU A 272 10.93 9.43 14.34
C GLU A 272 9.77 10.14 15.02
#